data_AF-A0A7X7L4E4-F1
#
_entry.id   AF-A0A7X7L4E4-F1
#
_cell.length_a   1.000
_cell.length_b   1.000
_cell.length_c   1.000
_cell.angle_alpha   90.00
_cell.angle_beta   90.00
_cell.angle_gamma   90.00
#
_symmetry.space_group_name_H-M   'P 1'
#
loop_
_entity.id
_entity.type
_entity.pdbx_description
1 polymer ?
#
loop_
_entity_poly.entity_id
_entity_poly.type
_entity_poly.pdbx_seq_one_letter_code
_entity_poly.pdbx_strand_id
1 'polypeptide(L)'
;MNCSKCGMLLKENAKFCSGCGTPVPVIQPGNNTCSNCGTILLPDAKFCPSCGKPVVLKKDNICPNCNKPIIPGTKFCAYCGNAINSSNTNCPKCNAPLKSGAKFCGVCGTAISQSANICRNCGQPLSPNTKFCGKCGTSVNN
;
A
#
# COMPACT_ATOMS: atom_id res chain seq x y z
N MET A 1 -4.45 -32.09 10.59
CA MET A 1 -5.22 -32.14 9.33
C MET A 1 -4.60 -33.17 8.39
N ASN A 2 -5.37 -33.88 7.58
CA ASN A 2 -4.85 -34.91 6.66
C ASN A 2 -4.67 -34.33 5.25
N CYS A 3 -3.67 -34.80 4.53
CA CYS A 3 -3.42 -34.40 3.15
C CYS A 3 -4.57 -34.87 2.25
N SER A 4 -5.21 -33.95 1.53
CA SER A 4 -6.31 -34.25 0.60
C SER A 4 -5.91 -35.09 -0.61
N LYS A 5 -4.61 -35.36 -0.80
CA LYS A 5 -4.08 -36.14 -1.93
C LYS A 5 -3.56 -37.52 -1.54
N CYS A 6 -2.88 -37.65 -0.40
CA CYS A 6 -2.31 -38.94 0.04
C CYS A 6 -2.82 -39.42 1.40
N GLY A 7 -3.70 -38.68 2.07
CA GLY A 7 -4.26 -39.03 3.36
C GLY A 7 -3.31 -38.91 4.56
N MET A 8 -2.01 -38.68 4.31
CA MET A 8 -1.00 -38.58 5.36
C MET A 8 -1.27 -37.41 6.32
N LEU A 9 -1.00 -37.62 7.60
CA LEU A 9 -1.19 -36.64 8.66
C LEU A 9 -0.19 -35.48 8.47
N LEU A 10 -0.71 -34.25 8.31
CA LEU A 10 0.10 -33.05 8.11
C LEU A 10 0.47 -32.43 9.47
N LYS A 11 1.74 -32.03 9.59
CA LYS A 11 2.25 -31.26 10.74
C LYS A 11 1.65 -29.84 10.73
N GLU A 12 1.52 -29.24 11.91
CA GLU A 12 1.05 -27.86 12.06
C GLU A 12 1.92 -26.90 11.24
N ASN A 13 1.29 -26.07 10.40
CA ASN A 13 1.95 -25.12 9.49
C ASN A 13 2.81 -25.72 8.36
N ALA A 14 2.63 -27.01 8.01
CA ALA A 14 3.32 -27.62 6.88
C ALA A 14 2.94 -26.94 5.56
N LYS A 15 3.93 -26.34 4.86
CA LYS A 15 3.75 -25.72 3.53
C LYS A 15 3.58 -26.76 2.42
N PHE A 16 4.15 -27.95 2.61
CA PHE A 16 4.12 -29.07 1.67
C PHE A 16 3.87 -30.37 2.42
N CYS A 17 3.17 -31.31 1.79
CA CYS A 17 2.98 -32.64 2.35
C CYS A 17 4.29 -33.43 2.29
N SER A 18 4.75 -33.94 3.43
CA SER A 18 5.97 -34.74 3.53
C SER A 18 5.90 -36.12 2.86
N GLY A 19 4.70 -36.60 2.52
CA GLY A 19 4.51 -37.89 1.86
C GLY A 19 4.47 -37.79 0.34
N CYS A 20 3.70 -36.85 -0.21
CA CYS A 20 3.49 -36.75 -1.67
C CYS A 20 4.00 -35.44 -2.29
N GLY A 21 4.59 -34.54 -1.51
CA GLY A 21 5.14 -33.27 -1.99
C GLY A 21 4.11 -32.22 -2.39
N THR A 22 2.81 -32.52 -2.36
CA THR A 22 1.78 -31.57 -2.78
C THR A 22 1.74 -30.37 -1.85
N PRO A 23 1.67 -29.13 -2.38
CA PRO A 23 1.54 -27.94 -1.56
C PRO A 23 0.26 -28.02 -0.75
N VAL A 24 0.39 -27.86 0.56
CA VAL A 24 -0.77 -27.79 1.44
C VAL A 24 -1.28 -26.35 1.33
N PRO A 25 -2.56 -26.12 1.04
CA PRO A 25 -3.14 -24.79 1.11
C PRO A 25 -3.07 -24.34 2.57
N VAL A 26 -2.00 -23.64 2.91
CA VAL A 26 -1.92 -22.85 4.13
C VAL A 26 -2.99 -21.78 3.98
N ILE A 27 -4.10 -21.97 4.70
CA ILE A 27 -4.92 -20.85 5.13
C ILE A 27 -4.02 -20.08 6.10
N GLN A 28 -3.06 -19.33 5.56
CA GLN A 28 -2.48 -18.25 6.32
C GLN A 28 -3.69 -17.41 6.72
N PRO A 29 -3.95 -17.19 8.02
CA PRO A 29 -4.88 -16.15 8.38
C PRO A 29 -4.28 -14.89 7.76
N GLY A 30 -4.83 -14.49 6.61
CA GLY A 30 -4.68 -13.13 6.14
C GLY A 30 -5.20 -12.31 7.30
N ASN A 31 -4.34 -11.47 7.87
CA ASN A 31 -4.68 -10.52 8.91
C ASN A 31 -5.60 -9.42 8.34
N ASN A 32 -6.57 -9.83 7.54
CA ASN A 32 -7.52 -9.02 6.82
C ASN A 32 -8.76 -9.00 7.70
N THR A 33 -8.63 -8.38 8.87
CA THR A 33 -9.78 -8.21 9.75
C THR A 33 -10.64 -7.09 9.21
N CYS A 34 -11.95 -7.27 9.17
CA CYS A 34 -12.86 -6.23 8.73
C CYS A 34 -12.70 -5.00 9.63
N SER A 35 -12.31 -3.86 9.05
CA SER A 35 -12.12 -2.62 9.79
C SER A 35 -13.40 -2.06 10.43
N ASN A 36 -14.57 -2.58 10.06
CA ASN A 36 -15.85 -2.18 10.64
C ASN A 36 -16.32 -3.10 11.78
N CYS A 37 -16.11 -4.41 11.69
CA CYS A 37 -16.71 -5.37 12.64
C CYS A 37 -15.73 -6.38 13.24
N GLY A 38 -14.46 -6.37 12.85
CA GLY A 38 -13.44 -7.25 13.42
C GLY A 38 -13.55 -8.71 12.97
N THR A 39 -14.41 -9.05 12.01
CA THR A 39 -14.48 -10.41 11.45
C THR A 39 -13.28 -10.68 10.54
N ILE A 40 -12.72 -11.89 10.62
CA ILE A 40 -11.67 -12.35 9.71
C ILE A 40 -12.24 -12.47 8.29
N LEU A 41 -11.58 -11.84 7.33
CA LEU A 41 -12.00 -11.84 5.94
C LEU A 41 -11.19 -12.84 5.13
N LEU A 42 -11.87 -13.46 4.17
CA LEU A 42 -11.21 -14.30 3.17
C LEU A 42 -10.32 -13.43 2.27
N PRO A 43 -9.21 -13.99 1.72
CA PRO A 43 -8.26 -13.26 0.87
C PRO A 43 -8.85 -12.55 -0.35
N ASP A 44 -10.06 -12.95 -0.79
CA ASP A 44 -10.76 -12.41 -1.95
C ASP A 44 -12.17 -11.87 -1.62
N ALA A 45 -12.49 -11.69 -0.34
CA ALA A 45 -13.79 -11.17 0.06
C ALA A 45 -14.00 -9.73 -0.45
N LYS A 46 -14.91 -9.54 -1.41
CA LYS A 46 -15.36 -8.20 -1.87
C LYS A 46 -16.26 -7.50 -0.84
N PHE A 47 -16.97 -8.28 -0.04
CA PHE A 47 -17.89 -7.83 0.99
C PHE A 47 -17.64 -8.61 2.28
N CYS A 48 -17.84 -7.97 3.42
CA CYS A 48 -17.72 -8.64 4.70
C CYS A 48 -18.92 -9.56 4.92
N PRO A 49 -18.73 -10.86 5.20
CA PRO A 49 -19.83 -11.80 5.40
C PRO A 49 -20.65 -11.50 6.67
N SER A 50 -20.08 -10.79 7.64
CA SER A 50 -20.77 -10.46 8.91
C SER A 50 -21.45 -9.10 8.91
N CYS A 51 -20.87 -8.08 8.29
CA CYS A 51 -21.43 -6.72 8.32
C CYS A 51 -21.94 -6.20 6.96
N GLY A 52 -21.77 -6.96 5.88
CA GLY A 52 -22.24 -6.63 4.53
C GLY A 52 -21.52 -5.45 3.85
N LYS A 53 -20.66 -4.72 4.57
CA LYS A 53 -19.91 -3.59 4.01
C LYS A 53 -18.84 -4.06 3.02
N PRO A 54 -18.58 -3.29 1.95
CA PRO A 54 -17.54 -3.61 0.99
C PRO A 54 -16.18 -3.62 1.68
N VAL A 55 -15.42 -4.68 1.45
CA VAL A 55 -14.08 -4.80 1.97
C VAL A 55 -13.14 -4.23 0.92
N VAL A 56 -12.52 -3.11 1.26
CA VAL A 56 -11.41 -2.56 0.47
C VAL A 56 -10.17 -3.37 0.83
N LEU A 57 -10.08 -4.61 0.32
CA LEU A 57 -8.81 -5.32 0.28
C LEU A 57 -7.89 -4.45 -0.56
N LYS A 58 -6.79 -3.99 0.03
CA LYS A 58 -5.77 -3.23 -0.68
C LYS A 58 -5.34 -4.02 -1.91
N LYS A 59 -5.93 -3.67 -3.05
CA LYS A 59 -5.64 -4.18 -4.40
C LYS A 59 -4.32 -3.59 -4.91
N ASP A 60 -3.35 -3.44 -4.01
CA ASP A 60 -2.01 -2.98 -4.35
C ASP A 60 -1.23 -4.06 -5.11
N ASN A 61 -1.79 -5.27 -5.24
CA ASN A 61 -1.13 -6.41 -5.86
C ASN A 61 -1.24 -6.49 -7.41
N ILE A 62 -1.53 -5.38 -8.10
CA ILE A 62 -1.50 -5.31 -9.57
C ILE A 62 -0.57 -4.20 -10.02
N CYS A 63 0.31 -4.50 -10.97
CA CYS A 63 1.25 -3.53 -11.50
C CYS A 63 0.49 -2.47 -12.30
N PRO A 64 0.62 -1.17 -11.97
CA PRO A 64 -0.09 -0.10 -12.68
C PRO A 64 0.38 0.07 -14.14
N ASN A 65 1.55 -0.49 -14.50
CA ASN A 65 2.12 -0.35 -15.83
C ASN A 65 1.72 -1.49 -16.80
N CYS A 66 1.64 -2.73 -16.30
CA CYS A 66 1.40 -3.89 -17.17
C CYS A 66 0.19 -4.74 -16.76
N ASN A 67 -0.54 -4.31 -15.72
CA ASN A 67 -1.73 -4.97 -15.17
C ASN A 67 -1.53 -6.44 -14.76
N LYS A 68 -0.27 -6.88 -14.61
CA LYS A 68 0.07 -8.21 -14.09
C LYS A 68 0.10 -8.21 -12.56
N PRO A 69 -0.19 -9.36 -11.93
CA PRO A 69 -0.09 -9.49 -10.48
C PRO A 69 1.35 -9.20 -10.02
N ILE A 70 1.49 -8.50 -8.91
CA ILE A 70 2.79 -8.19 -8.32
C ILE A 70 3.05 -9.11 -7.13
N ILE A 71 4.31 -9.44 -6.93
CA ILE A 71 4.74 -10.25 -5.78
C ILE A 71 4.86 -9.29 -4.59
N PRO A 72 4.15 -9.53 -3.47
CA PRO A 72 4.23 -8.67 -2.30
C PRO A 72 5.66 -8.57 -1.77
N GLY A 73 6.10 -7.36 -1.41
CA GLY A 73 7.46 -7.07 -0.96
C GLY A 73 8.47 -6.76 -2.08
N THR A 74 8.07 -6.82 -3.35
CA THR A 74 8.95 -6.45 -4.48
C THR A 74 8.96 -4.95 -4.75
N LYS A 75 10.14 -4.39 -5.00
CA LYS A 75 10.31 -2.98 -5.41
C LYS A 75 10.00 -2.76 -6.90
N PHE A 76 10.18 -3.80 -7.71
CA PHE A 76 10.03 -3.79 -9.16
C PHE A 76 9.13 -4.94 -9.64
N CYS A 77 8.45 -4.73 -10.75
CA CYS A 77 7.62 -5.73 -11.39
C CYS A 77 8.49 -6.77 -12.10
N ALA A 78 8.30 -8.05 -11.75
CA ALA A 78 8.99 -9.17 -12.40
C ALA A 78 8.61 -9.35 -13.88
N TYR A 79 7.50 -8.78 -14.32
CA TYR A 79 7.00 -8.93 -15.70
C TYR A 79 7.38 -7.76 -16.62
N CYS A 80 7.45 -6.53 -16.10
CA CYS A 80 7.74 -5.34 -16.93
C CYS A 80 8.94 -4.53 -16.43
N GLY A 81 9.57 -4.90 -15.32
CA GLY A 81 10.72 -4.19 -14.74
C GLY A 81 10.40 -2.88 -14.02
N ASN A 82 9.18 -2.35 -14.15
CA ASN A 82 8.83 -1.05 -13.56
C ASN A 82 8.71 -1.09 -12.04
N ALA A 83 9.14 0.00 -11.39
CA ALA A 83 9.02 0.16 -9.94
C ALA A 83 7.55 0.23 -9.51
N ILE A 84 7.22 -0.47 -8.42
CA ILE A 84 5.83 -0.67 -7.98
C ILE A 84 5.47 0.28 -6.84
N ASN A 85 6.45 0.57 -5.98
CA ASN A 85 6.34 1.50 -4.87
C ASN A 85 6.97 2.85 -5.21
N SER A 86 6.78 3.32 -6.43
CA SER A 86 7.06 4.73 -6.70
C SER A 86 5.81 5.50 -6.29
N SER A 87 5.81 6.00 -5.05
CA SER A 87 5.06 7.22 -4.74
C SER A 87 5.61 8.29 -5.68
N ASN A 88 5.13 8.30 -6.92
CA ASN A 88 5.50 9.24 -7.96
C ASN A 88 4.93 10.58 -7.54
N THR A 89 5.64 11.26 -6.64
CA THR A 89 5.53 12.70 -6.57
C THR A 89 6.21 13.20 -7.84
N ASN A 90 5.43 13.60 -8.83
CA ASN A 90 6.00 14.27 -10.00
C ASN A 90 6.30 15.72 -9.62
N CYS A 91 7.29 16.32 -10.28
CA CYS A 91 7.58 17.73 -10.12
C CYS A 91 6.36 18.55 -10.59
N PRO A 92 5.81 19.47 -9.77
CA PRO A 92 4.67 20.27 -10.18
C PRO A 92 4.99 21.27 -11.31
N LYS A 93 6.28 21.58 -11.54
CA LYS A 93 6.70 22.53 -12.58
C LYS A 93 6.98 21.88 -13.93
N CYS A 94 7.66 20.73 -13.94
CA CYS A 94 8.12 20.08 -15.18
C CYS A 94 7.63 18.64 -15.35
N ASN A 95 6.80 18.15 -14.42
CA ASN A 95 6.28 16.80 -14.38
C ASN A 95 7.33 15.67 -14.35
N ALA A 96 8.60 16.00 -14.15
CA ALA A 96 9.66 15.00 -14.00
C ALA A 96 9.44 14.14 -12.74
N PRO A 97 9.72 12.83 -12.80
CA PRO A 97 9.60 11.94 -11.65
C PRO A 97 10.57 12.36 -10.55
N LEU A 98 10.08 12.52 -9.31
CA LEU A 98 10.92 12.85 -8.16
C LEU A 98 11.28 11.59 -7.38
N LYS A 99 12.51 11.56 -6.85
CA LYS A 99 12.89 10.55 -5.88
C LYS A 99 12.15 10.78 -4.55
N SER A 100 11.87 9.69 -3.83
CA SER A 100 11.35 9.76 -2.46
C SER A 100 12.30 10.60 -1.59
N GLY A 101 11.77 11.62 -0.90
CA GLY A 101 12.56 12.56 -0.09
C GLY A 101 13.27 13.67 -0.88
N ALA A 102 13.03 13.81 -2.20
CA ALA A 102 13.66 14.87 -2.99
C ALA A 102 13.21 16.27 -2.53
N LYS A 103 14.15 17.09 -2.07
CA LYS A 103 13.94 18.53 -1.73
C LYS A 103 13.91 19.44 -2.96
N PHE A 104 14.49 18.99 -4.07
CA PHE A 104 14.58 19.72 -5.33
C PHE A 104 14.39 18.76 -6.50
N CYS A 105 13.84 19.25 -7.60
CA CYS A 105 13.73 18.52 -8.85
C CYS A 105 15.10 18.47 -9.54
N GLY A 106 15.60 17.26 -9.80
CA GLY A 106 16.88 17.06 -10.51
C GLY A 106 16.87 17.45 -11.99
N VAL A 107 15.69 17.77 -12.56
CA VAL A 107 15.55 18.18 -13.97
C VAL A 107 15.45 19.69 -14.11
N CYS A 108 14.54 20.33 -13.37
CA CYS A 108 14.28 21.76 -13.50
C CYS A 108 14.71 22.62 -12.29
N GLY A 109 15.33 22.01 -11.28
CA GLY A 109 15.82 22.69 -10.08
C GLY A 109 14.75 23.17 -9.10
N THR A 110 13.45 22.94 -9.39
CA THR A 110 12.35 23.44 -8.55
C THR A 110 12.34 22.78 -7.18
N ALA A 111 12.26 23.57 -6.12
CA ALA A 111 12.12 23.06 -4.76
C ALA A 111 10.81 22.26 -4.61
N ILE A 112 10.93 21.03 -4.10
CA ILE A 112 9.81 20.13 -3.84
C ILE A 112 9.69 20.02 -2.33
N SER A 113 8.72 20.72 -1.77
CA SER A 113 8.43 20.61 -0.34
C SER A 113 7.48 19.44 -0.13
N GLN A 114 8.02 18.25 0.10
CA GLN A 114 7.24 17.03 0.39
C GLN A 114 6.52 17.08 1.76
N SER A 115 6.64 18.16 2.51
CA SER A 115 5.96 18.35 3.81
C SER A 115 5.72 19.83 4.10
N ALA A 116 5.24 20.60 3.12
CA ALA A 116 4.68 21.90 3.44
C ALA A 116 3.25 21.70 3.95
N ASN A 117 3.06 21.78 5.27
CA ASN A 117 1.73 22.08 5.79
C ASN A 117 1.32 23.41 5.17
N ILE A 118 0.34 23.39 4.26
CA ILE A 118 -0.14 24.61 3.60
C ILE A 118 -1.34 25.15 4.36
N CYS A 119 -1.45 26.47 4.43
CA CYS A 119 -2.63 27.11 5.00
C CYS A 119 -3.86 26.75 4.18
N ARG A 120 -4.86 26.11 4.80
CA ARG A 120 -6.12 25.74 4.13
C ARG A 120 -6.96 26.95 3.68
N ASN A 121 -6.68 28.12 4.22
CA ASN A 121 -7.39 29.35 3.87
C ASN A 121 -6.72 30.10 2.70
N CYS A 122 -5.39 30.28 2.71
CA CYS A 122 -4.70 31.13 1.73
C CYS A 122 -3.61 30.41 0.89
N GLY A 123 -3.37 29.12 1.13
CA GLY A 123 -2.40 28.31 0.40
C GLY A 123 -0.93 28.57 0.73
N GLN A 124 -0.60 29.49 1.64
CA GLN A 124 0.79 29.75 1.99
C GLN A 124 1.42 28.54 2.71
N PRO A 125 2.66 28.13 2.37
CA PRO A 125 3.41 27.17 3.17
C PRO A 125 3.57 27.68 4.61
N LEU A 126 3.21 26.83 5.56
CA LEU A 126 3.35 27.05 7.00
C LEU A 126 4.66 26.46 7.45
N SER A 127 5.35 27.20 8.33
CA SER A 127 6.49 26.68 9.06
C SER A 127 6.05 25.57 10.03
N PRO A 128 6.91 24.58 10.30
CA PRO A 128 6.61 23.56 11.31
C PRO A 128 6.34 24.23 12.67
N ASN A 129 5.27 23.78 13.35
CA ASN A 129 4.77 24.29 14.65
C ASN A 129 4.18 25.72 14.65
N THR A 130 3.82 26.29 13.50
CA THR A 130 3.12 27.58 13.49
C THR A 130 1.67 27.42 13.96
N LYS A 131 1.22 28.26 14.90
CA LYS A 131 -0.18 28.30 15.37
C LYS A 131 -1.09 29.17 14.48
N PHE A 132 -0.49 30.11 13.76
CA PHE A 132 -1.19 31.07 12.90
C PHE A 132 -0.46 31.24 11.57
N CYS A 133 -1.22 31.41 10.49
CA CYS A 133 -0.67 31.67 9.18
C CYS A 133 -0.12 33.11 9.10
N GLY A 134 1.17 33.26 8.79
CA GLY A 134 1.81 34.58 8.64
C GLY A 134 1.30 35.43 7.46
N LYS A 135 0.49 34.86 6.55
CA LYS A 135 -0.11 35.60 5.42
C LYS A 135 -1.49 36.16 5.74
N CYS A 136 -2.38 35.27 6.19
CA CYS A 136 -3.81 35.55 6.30
C CYS A 136 -4.30 35.60 7.75
N GLY A 137 -3.41 35.38 8.73
CA GLY A 137 -3.73 35.43 10.16
C GLY A 137 -4.58 34.27 10.68
N THR A 138 -5.08 33.39 9.81
CA THR A 138 -5.94 32.28 10.21
C THR A 138 -5.18 31.31 11.11
N SER A 139 -5.83 30.86 12.18
CA SER A 139 -5.31 29.80 13.03
C SER A 139 -5.17 28.51 12.22
N VAL A 140 -4.03 27.85 12.38
CA VAL A 140 -3.69 26.61 11.69
C VAL A 140 -3.31 25.61 12.77
N ASN A 141 -4.12 24.56 12.91
CA ASN A 141 -3.76 23.41 13.73
C ASN A 141 -2.94 22.47 12.86
N ASN A 142 -1.68 22.29 13.24
CA ASN A 142 -0.72 21.37 12.64
C ASN A 142 -1.06 19.93 13.01
#